data_AF-A0A923CU32-F1
#
_entry.id   AF-A0A923CU32-F1
#
_cell.length_a   1.000
_cell.length_b   1.000
_cell.length_c   1.000
_cell.angle_alpha   90.00
_cell.angle_beta   90.00
_cell.angle_gamma   90.00
#
_symmetry.space_group_name_H-M   'P 1'
#
loop_
_entity.id
_entity.type
_entity.pdbx_description
1 polymer ?
#
loop_
_entity_poly.entity_id
_entity_poly.type
_entity_poly.pdbx_seq_one_letter_code
_entity_poly.pdbx_strand_id
1 'polypeptide(L)'
;MYLLLVRVRVAPPFAAVVAIIFTISPTTLLYENWLFYTYPVASLLSVSALFLYRFLSEKRLCDAVVFFFLAASIVLTRGIFHIAWLLLLVFALLVFSWPERRRILFGAAGPIVLVVAFYLKTLLIFGSLLAGQTYQQINFAVMTVSRLPAEQRQALIKEGKLTPVTTTSADSRTSFRKFDRYIPKHVTTGVPMLDNQRKSTGYTNWQYGSVPSIGALFARDARVVDGLYPALYWQAVLENLRRYSFVSSFTYPFSSNRSPNEQKIRHLVRAYDRYLKGVTTFYQSAPGLIVGFVASLVFAMTLVIRWLWRRCPAADAPRMLTVAFCLFNIVYVSAVTLLFSYGDHSRYRFKVSPFYCILFAMLLYALWGRVKGRFSRLRF
;
A
#
# COMPACT_ATOMS: atom_id res chain seq x y z
N MET A 1 14.46 -9.15 5.04
CA MET A 1 14.41 -8.21 6.18
C MET A 1 15.66 -8.28 7.06
N TYR A 2 16.08 -9.46 7.55
CA TYR A 2 17.29 -9.62 8.38
C TYR A 2 18.54 -8.92 7.80
N LEU A 3 18.86 -9.19 6.53
CA LEU A 3 20.03 -8.56 5.88
C LEU A 3 19.94 -7.03 5.87
N LEU A 4 18.76 -6.46 5.65
CA LEU A 4 18.55 -5.03 5.71
C LEU A 4 18.82 -4.46 7.10
N LEU A 5 18.29 -5.11 8.15
CA LEU A 5 18.51 -4.71 9.54
C LEU A 5 20.01 -4.64 9.87
N VAL A 6 20.77 -5.66 9.46
CA VAL A 6 22.24 -5.68 9.64
C VAL A 6 22.91 -4.54 8.86
N ARG A 7 22.52 -4.30 7.60
CA ARG A 7 23.07 -3.21 6.76
C ARG A 7 22.75 -1.81 7.31
N VAL A 8 21.64 -1.64 8.03
CA VAL A 8 21.30 -0.39 8.75
C VAL A 8 21.88 -0.31 10.16
N ARG A 9 22.87 -1.16 10.48
CA ARG A 9 23.63 -1.21 11.75
C ARG A 9 22.83 -1.65 12.97
N VAL A 10 21.79 -2.47 12.80
CA VAL A 10 21.18 -3.21 13.91
C VAL A 10 22.00 -4.46 14.20
N ALA A 11 22.30 -4.74 15.47
CA ALA A 11 23.09 -5.91 15.85
C ALA A 11 22.45 -7.23 15.35
N PRO A 12 23.22 -8.20 14.83
CA PRO A 12 22.68 -9.42 14.22
C PRO A 12 21.69 -10.21 15.10
N PRO A 13 21.93 -10.42 16.41
CA PRO A 13 20.97 -11.13 17.25
C PRO A 13 19.63 -10.40 17.35
N PHE A 14 19.68 -9.07 17.51
CA PHE A 14 18.47 -8.24 17.56
C PHE A 14 17.73 -8.24 16.22
N ALA A 15 18.48 -8.17 15.11
CA ALA A 15 17.94 -8.28 13.77
C ALA A 15 17.24 -9.63 13.52
N ALA A 16 17.81 -10.73 14.01
CA ALA A 16 17.23 -12.07 13.91
C ALA A 16 15.92 -12.17 14.70
N VAL A 17 15.90 -11.70 15.95
CA VAL A 17 14.68 -11.70 16.79
C VAL A 17 13.54 -10.94 16.11
N VAL A 18 13.80 -9.72 15.63
CA VAL A 18 12.78 -8.92 14.93
C VAL A 18 12.30 -9.63 13.65
N ALA A 19 13.21 -10.26 12.91
CA ALA A 19 12.87 -11.03 11.71
C ALA A 19 11.99 -12.24 12.00
N ILE A 20 12.29 -12.99 13.05
CA ILE A 20 11.49 -14.14 13.49
C ILE A 20 10.10 -13.67 13.90
N ILE A 21 10.00 -12.66 14.79
CA ILE A 21 8.72 -12.13 15.26
C ILE A 21 7.82 -11.63 14.12
N PHE A 22 8.40 -10.96 13.12
CA PHE A 22 7.65 -10.52 11.95
C PHE A 22 7.15 -11.70 11.09
N THR A 23 8.01 -12.69 10.87
CA THR A 23 7.71 -13.86 10.02
C THR A 23 6.61 -14.72 10.62
N ILE A 24 6.66 -14.97 11.93
CA ILE A 24 5.65 -15.77 12.63
C ILE A 24 4.38 -14.97 13.00
N SER A 25 4.31 -13.68 12.63
CA SER A 25 3.14 -12.88 12.95
C SER A 25 1.90 -13.43 12.22
N PRO A 26 0.71 -13.44 12.87
CA PRO A 26 -0.51 -13.94 12.24
C PRO A 26 -0.85 -13.23 10.92
N THR A 27 -0.51 -11.95 10.81
CA THR A 27 -0.70 -11.18 9.58
C THR A 27 0.22 -11.66 8.46
N THR A 28 1.49 -11.94 8.77
CA THR A 28 2.45 -12.49 7.80
C THR A 28 2.03 -13.88 7.35
N LEU A 29 1.74 -14.78 8.29
CA LEU A 29 1.28 -16.13 7.98
C LEU A 29 0.00 -16.12 7.14
N LEU A 30 -0.94 -15.23 7.42
CA LEU A 30 -2.14 -15.05 6.59
C LEU A 30 -1.77 -14.72 5.15
N TYR A 31 -0.98 -13.68 4.91
CA TYR A 31 -0.70 -13.22 3.55
C TYR A 31 0.30 -14.10 2.80
N GLU A 32 1.10 -14.87 3.51
CA GLU A 32 1.94 -15.92 2.93
C GLU A 32 1.09 -17.10 2.43
N ASN A 33 0.06 -17.50 3.19
CA ASN A 33 -0.83 -18.62 2.85
C ASN A 33 -2.06 -18.20 2.03
N TRP A 34 -2.21 -16.91 1.74
CA TRP A 34 -3.28 -16.40 0.90
C TRP A 34 -2.70 -16.02 -0.45
N LEU A 35 -3.11 -16.73 -1.51
CA LEU A 35 -2.68 -16.46 -2.90
C LEU A 35 -3.16 -15.08 -3.36
N PHE A 36 -2.40 -14.06 -2.97
CA PHE A 36 -2.73 -12.66 -3.16
C PHE A 36 -1.43 -11.83 -3.21
N TYR A 37 -1.40 -10.82 -4.07
CA TYR A 37 -0.18 -10.03 -4.35
C TYR A 37 0.35 -9.21 -3.17
N THR A 38 -0.36 -9.13 -2.04
CA THR A 38 0.06 -8.31 -0.90
C THR A 38 1.40 -8.75 -0.32
N TYR A 39 1.62 -10.05 -0.13
CA TYR A 39 2.91 -10.56 0.38
C TYR A 39 4.03 -10.45 -0.66
N PRO A 40 3.85 -10.87 -1.94
CA PRO A 40 4.83 -10.63 -2.99
C PRO A 40 5.27 -9.16 -3.08
N VAL A 41 4.36 -8.20 -3.01
CA VAL A 41 4.72 -6.77 -3.04
C VAL A 41 5.53 -6.33 -1.81
N ALA A 42 5.20 -6.83 -0.61
CA ALA A 42 5.98 -6.56 0.60
C ALA A 42 7.41 -7.11 0.50
N SER A 43 7.54 -8.31 -0.05
CA SER A 43 8.82 -8.97 -0.33
C SER A 43 9.62 -8.21 -1.38
N LEU A 44 8.99 -7.84 -2.50
CA LEU A 44 9.61 -7.02 -3.55
C LEU A 44 10.14 -5.72 -2.97
N LEU A 45 9.33 -4.96 -2.21
CA LEU A 45 9.78 -3.71 -1.57
C LEU A 45 11.00 -3.92 -0.64
N SER A 46 10.99 -5.01 0.14
CA SER A 46 12.11 -5.36 1.02
C SER A 46 13.37 -5.72 0.24
N VAL A 47 13.24 -6.47 -0.86
CA VAL A 47 14.38 -6.83 -1.71
C VAL A 47 14.86 -5.60 -2.50
N SER A 48 13.97 -4.72 -2.95
CA SER A 48 14.30 -3.44 -3.57
C SER A 48 15.15 -2.59 -2.62
N ALA A 49 14.75 -2.44 -1.36
CA ALA A 49 15.55 -1.70 -0.38
C ALA A 49 16.95 -2.30 -0.18
N LEU A 50 17.09 -3.64 -0.25
CA LEU A 50 18.39 -4.31 -0.13
C LEU A 50 19.29 -4.02 -1.35
N PHE A 51 18.74 -4.11 -2.56
CA PHE A 51 19.47 -3.80 -3.78
C PHE A 51 19.77 -2.31 -3.91
N LEU A 52 18.90 -1.43 -3.42
CA LEU A 52 19.18 -0.01 -3.30
C LEU A 52 20.40 0.22 -2.40
N TYR A 53 20.43 -0.38 -1.21
CA TYR A 53 21.59 -0.27 -0.33
C TYR A 53 22.86 -0.75 -1.04
N ARG A 54 22.81 -1.95 -1.66
CA ARG A 54 23.97 -2.55 -2.36
C ARG A 54 24.46 -1.67 -3.51
N PHE A 55 23.55 -1.17 -4.34
CA PHE A 55 23.88 -0.23 -5.41
C PHE A 55 24.58 1.01 -4.86
N LEU A 56 24.06 1.62 -3.79
CA LEU A 56 24.66 2.82 -3.22
C LEU A 56 26.01 2.56 -2.53
N SER A 57 26.21 1.37 -1.94
CA SER A 57 27.46 1.03 -1.26
C SER A 57 28.55 0.53 -2.22
N GLU A 58 28.19 -0.31 -3.18
CA GLU A 58 29.11 -1.04 -4.08
C GLU A 58 29.19 -0.40 -5.47
N LYS A 59 28.24 0.49 -5.81
CA LYS A 59 28.16 1.23 -7.07
C LYS A 59 28.07 0.35 -8.32
N ARG A 60 27.56 -0.87 -8.17
CA ARG A 60 27.43 -1.86 -9.24
C ARG A 60 26.18 -1.59 -10.08
N LEU A 61 26.34 -1.53 -11.41
CA LEU A 61 25.21 -1.34 -12.33
C LEU A 61 24.16 -2.45 -12.20
N CYS A 62 24.60 -3.70 -12.03
CA CYS A 62 23.70 -4.85 -11.86
C CYS A 62 22.72 -4.64 -10.69
N ASP A 63 23.20 -4.11 -9.55
CA ASP A 63 22.33 -3.85 -8.40
C ASP A 63 21.30 -2.74 -8.70
N ALA A 64 21.66 -1.71 -9.48
CA ALA A 64 20.71 -0.69 -9.95
C ALA A 64 19.64 -1.27 -10.88
N VAL A 65 20.05 -2.10 -11.85
CA VAL A 65 19.16 -2.79 -12.78
C VAL A 65 18.15 -3.63 -11.99
N VAL A 66 18.63 -4.48 -11.08
CA VAL A 66 17.76 -5.32 -10.24
C VAL A 66 16.82 -4.46 -9.39
N PHE A 67 17.31 -3.40 -8.75
CA PHE A 67 16.47 -2.47 -7.99
C PHE A 67 15.31 -1.90 -8.82
N PHE A 68 15.59 -1.38 -10.01
CA PHE A 68 14.57 -0.76 -10.86
C PHE A 68 13.62 -1.80 -11.47
N PHE A 69 14.06 -3.01 -11.81
CA PHE A 69 13.17 -4.09 -12.24
C PHE A 69 12.23 -4.55 -11.13
N LEU A 70 12.71 -4.63 -9.88
CA LEU A 70 11.84 -4.90 -8.73
C LEU A 70 10.81 -3.79 -8.54
N ALA A 71 11.22 -2.52 -8.68
CA ALA A 71 10.33 -1.36 -8.62
C ALA A 71 9.28 -1.38 -9.73
N ALA A 72 9.66 -1.66 -10.98
CA ALA A 72 8.72 -1.84 -12.09
C ALA A 72 7.77 -3.03 -11.86
N SER A 73 8.27 -4.15 -11.34
CA SER A 73 7.44 -5.31 -10.98
C SER A 73 6.37 -4.93 -9.96
N ILE A 74 6.70 -4.09 -8.97
CA ILE A 74 5.73 -3.56 -8.00
C ILE A 74 4.65 -2.72 -8.70
N VAL A 75 5.04 -1.80 -9.59
CA VAL A 75 4.11 -0.96 -10.37
C VAL A 75 3.15 -1.83 -11.21
N LEU A 76 3.68 -2.85 -11.89
CA LEU A 76 2.89 -3.76 -12.73
C LEU A 76 1.99 -4.71 -11.92
N THR A 77 2.32 -4.95 -10.66
CA THR A 77 1.55 -5.87 -9.79
C THR A 77 0.41 -5.16 -9.05
N ARG A 78 0.59 -3.90 -8.66
CA ARG A 78 -0.31 -3.22 -7.74
C ARG A 78 -0.51 -1.75 -8.11
N GLY A 79 -1.73 -1.41 -8.52
CA GLY A 79 -2.15 -0.04 -8.85
C GLY A 79 -2.19 0.98 -7.71
N ILE A 80 -1.55 0.71 -6.56
CA ILE A 80 -1.17 1.77 -5.59
C ILE A 80 0.12 2.44 -6.05
N PHE A 81 0.98 1.70 -6.76
CA PHE A 81 2.25 2.19 -7.28
C PHE A 81 2.08 2.46 -8.77
N HIS A 82 2.38 3.69 -9.19
CA HIS A 82 2.28 4.12 -10.57
C HIS A 82 3.64 4.50 -11.14
N ILE A 83 3.69 4.74 -12.45
CA ILE A 83 4.88 5.28 -13.11
C ILE A 83 5.41 6.54 -12.43
N ALA A 84 4.54 7.42 -11.93
CA ALA A 84 4.97 8.61 -11.18
C ALA A 84 5.80 8.25 -9.93
N TRP A 85 5.44 7.18 -9.19
CA TRP A 85 6.24 6.71 -8.05
C TRP A 85 7.62 6.20 -8.50
N LEU A 86 7.69 5.46 -9.60
CA LEU A 86 8.97 5.00 -10.16
C LEU A 86 9.86 6.16 -10.60
N LEU A 87 9.28 7.16 -11.29
CA LEU A 87 9.99 8.36 -11.72
C LEU A 87 10.48 9.19 -10.53
N LEU A 88 9.70 9.28 -9.45
CA LEU A 88 10.13 9.93 -8.21
C LEU A 88 11.34 9.22 -7.58
N LEU A 89 11.41 7.88 -7.63
CA LEU A 89 12.59 7.15 -7.18
C LEU A 89 13.83 7.46 -8.04
N VAL A 90 13.68 7.49 -9.36
CA VAL A 90 14.76 7.86 -10.29
C VAL A 90 15.22 9.29 -10.00
N PHE A 91 14.28 10.23 -9.93
CA PHE A 91 14.57 11.63 -9.64
C PHE A 91 15.29 11.80 -8.30
N ALA A 92 14.81 11.18 -7.22
CA ALA A 92 15.45 11.23 -5.91
C ALA A 92 16.89 10.70 -5.96
N LEU A 93 17.14 9.59 -6.65
CA LEU A 93 18.49 9.05 -6.80
C LEU A 93 19.39 9.94 -7.67
N LEU A 94 18.86 10.58 -8.72
CA LEU A 94 19.62 11.55 -9.51
C LEU A 94 20.03 12.76 -8.66
N VAL A 95 19.16 13.25 -7.79
CA VAL A 95 19.44 14.38 -6.89
C VAL A 95 20.47 13.99 -5.83
N PHE A 96 20.29 12.87 -5.13
CA PHE A 96 21.12 12.49 -3.99
C PHE A 96 22.34 11.62 -4.33
N SER A 97 22.42 11.11 -5.55
CA SER A 97 23.51 10.24 -6.02
C SER A 97 23.94 10.64 -7.44
N TRP A 98 23.98 11.94 -7.70
CA TRP A 98 24.36 12.54 -8.97
C TRP A 98 25.64 11.99 -9.62
N PRO A 99 26.74 11.69 -8.87
CA PRO A 99 27.93 11.08 -9.47
C PRO A 99 27.64 9.75 -10.19
N GLU A 100 26.58 9.05 -9.79
CA GLU A 100 26.17 7.76 -10.35
C GLU A 100 25.05 7.89 -11.40
N ARG A 101 24.74 9.12 -11.88
CA ARG A 101 23.61 9.41 -12.79
C ARG A 101 23.53 8.51 -14.01
N ARG A 102 24.68 8.18 -14.62
CA ARG A 102 24.72 7.30 -15.80
C ARG A 102 24.19 5.90 -15.43
N ARG A 103 24.66 5.33 -14.32
CA ARG A 103 24.23 4.01 -13.84
C ARG A 103 22.76 4.01 -13.44
N ILE A 104 22.28 5.10 -12.85
CA ILE A 104 20.87 5.28 -12.51
C ILE A 104 20.00 5.28 -13.77
N LEU A 105 20.34 6.12 -14.76
CA LEU A 105 19.59 6.23 -16.01
C LEU A 105 19.61 4.91 -16.81
N PHE A 106 20.79 4.29 -16.96
CA PHE A 106 20.89 2.98 -17.62
C PHE A 106 20.12 1.89 -16.87
N GLY A 107 20.22 1.84 -15.55
CA GLY A 107 19.48 0.88 -14.73
C GLY A 107 17.96 1.05 -14.80
N ALA A 108 17.48 2.30 -14.93
CA ALA A 108 16.06 2.61 -14.96
C ALA A 108 15.42 2.52 -16.36
N ALA A 109 16.21 2.64 -17.44
CA ALA A 109 15.70 2.72 -18.81
C ALA A 109 14.81 1.53 -19.19
N GLY A 110 15.31 0.29 -19.07
CA GLY A 110 14.54 -0.92 -19.37
C GLY A 110 13.24 -1.05 -18.56
N PRO A 111 13.29 -0.94 -17.22
CA PRO A 111 12.12 -0.94 -16.36
C PRO A 111 11.07 0.13 -16.68
N ILE A 112 11.50 1.36 -17.02
CA ILE A 112 10.57 2.44 -17.43
C ILE A 112 9.90 2.09 -18.75
N VAL A 113 10.68 1.67 -19.76
CA VAL A 113 10.13 1.27 -21.07
C VAL A 113 9.10 0.15 -20.91
N LEU A 114 9.37 -0.84 -20.06
CA LEU A 114 8.43 -1.92 -19.77
C LEU A 114 7.12 -1.41 -19.16
N VAL A 115 7.18 -0.52 -18.18
CA VAL A 115 5.98 0.07 -17.54
C VAL A 115 5.20 0.91 -18.56
N VAL A 116 5.88 1.75 -19.34
CA VAL A 116 5.26 2.59 -20.38
C VAL A 116 4.59 1.72 -21.45
N ALA A 117 5.25 0.66 -21.93
CA ALA A 117 4.69 -0.27 -22.90
C ALA A 117 3.41 -0.94 -22.38
N PHE A 118 3.39 -1.32 -21.09
CA PHE A 118 2.18 -1.87 -20.46
C PHE A 118 1.05 -0.84 -20.37
N TYR A 119 1.37 0.41 -20.03
CA TYR A 119 0.39 1.50 -19.96
C TYR A 119 -0.19 1.82 -21.34
N LEU A 120 0.68 1.88 -22.36
CA LEU A 120 0.27 2.08 -23.75
C LEU A 120 -0.63 0.94 -24.23
N LYS A 121 -0.28 -0.31 -23.93
CA LYS A 121 -1.16 -1.46 -24.19
C LYS A 121 -2.53 -1.30 -23.52
N THR A 122 -2.55 -0.85 -22.27
CA THR A 122 -3.81 -0.64 -21.54
C THR A 122 -4.65 0.47 -22.17
N LEU A 123 -4.01 1.56 -22.62
CA LEU A 123 -4.67 2.65 -23.34
C LEU A 123 -5.25 2.17 -24.67
N LEU A 124 -4.48 1.42 -25.45
CA LEU A 124 -4.90 0.93 -26.77
C LEU A 124 -6.06 -0.08 -26.67
N ILE A 125 -6.08 -0.94 -25.66
CA ILE A 125 -7.10 -1.98 -25.51
C ILE A 125 -8.34 -1.48 -24.76
N PHE A 126 -8.17 -0.67 -23.71
CA PHE A 126 -9.23 -0.31 -22.77
C PHE A 126 -9.56 1.20 -22.75
N GLY A 127 -8.85 2.03 -23.51
CA GLY A 127 -9.06 3.48 -23.51
C GLY A 127 -8.63 4.17 -22.20
N SER A 128 -7.86 3.51 -21.35
CA SER A 128 -7.39 4.06 -20.08
C SER A 128 -5.89 3.84 -19.88
N LEU A 129 -5.17 4.89 -19.47
CA LEU A 129 -3.77 4.83 -19.11
C LEU A 129 -3.53 4.29 -17.68
N LEU A 130 -4.52 4.42 -16.80
CA LEU A 130 -4.34 4.18 -15.37
C LEU A 130 -4.83 2.78 -15.00
N ALA A 131 -3.88 1.86 -14.85
CA ALA A 131 -4.15 0.55 -14.26
C ALA A 131 -4.80 0.70 -12.87
N GLY A 132 -6.01 0.19 -12.71
CA GLY A 132 -6.77 0.27 -11.46
C GLY A 132 -7.71 1.49 -11.33
N GLN A 133 -7.85 2.33 -12.36
CA GLN A 133 -8.74 3.50 -12.36
C GLN A 133 -10.17 3.16 -11.90
N THR A 134 -10.73 2.03 -12.35
CA THR A 134 -12.07 1.59 -11.95
C THR A 134 -12.22 1.43 -10.44
N TYR A 135 -11.24 0.84 -9.76
CA TYR A 135 -11.30 0.69 -8.31
C TYR A 135 -11.17 2.03 -7.58
N GLN A 136 -10.34 2.93 -8.10
CA GLN A 136 -10.23 4.30 -7.57
C GLN A 136 -11.57 5.04 -7.70
N GLN A 137 -12.23 4.92 -8.84
CA GLN A 137 -13.53 5.53 -9.11
C GLN A 137 -14.64 4.99 -8.19
N ILE A 138 -14.68 3.66 -8.01
CA ILE A 138 -15.62 3.04 -7.08
C ILE A 138 -15.33 3.48 -5.65
N ASN A 139 -14.07 3.45 -5.21
CA ASN A 139 -13.69 3.92 -3.88
C ASN A 139 -14.07 5.38 -3.65
N PHE A 140 -13.91 6.25 -4.64
CA PHE A 140 -14.33 7.63 -4.56
C PHE A 140 -15.84 7.74 -4.28
N ALA A 141 -16.67 6.96 -4.98
CA ALA A 141 -18.10 6.91 -4.72
C ALA A 141 -18.44 6.33 -3.32
N VAL A 142 -17.67 5.38 -2.81
CA VAL A 142 -17.87 4.89 -1.44
C VAL A 142 -17.49 5.97 -0.41
N MET A 143 -16.45 6.76 -0.69
CA MET A 143 -16.02 7.86 0.17
C MET A 143 -16.97 9.07 0.13
N THR A 144 -17.79 9.20 -0.91
CA THR A 144 -18.75 10.32 -1.06
C THR A 144 -20.20 9.82 -1.01
N VAL A 145 -20.70 9.25 -2.10
CA VAL A 145 -22.10 8.85 -2.31
C VAL A 145 -22.62 7.92 -1.23
N SER A 146 -21.84 6.93 -0.79
CA SER A 146 -22.29 5.99 0.24
C SER A 146 -22.42 6.61 1.64
N ARG A 147 -21.90 7.82 1.85
CA ARG A 147 -22.01 8.57 3.10
C ARG A 147 -23.16 9.56 3.11
N LEU A 148 -23.80 9.78 1.96
CA LEU A 148 -24.92 10.70 1.85
C LEU A 148 -26.14 10.11 2.59
N PRO A 149 -26.84 10.88 3.45
CA PRO A 149 -28.10 10.46 4.05
C PRO A 149 -29.09 9.95 3.01
N ALA A 150 -29.85 8.92 3.35
CA ALA A 150 -30.74 8.25 2.40
C ALA A 150 -31.76 9.21 1.77
N GLU A 151 -32.31 10.14 2.55
CA GLU A 151 -33.27 11.15 2.10
C GLU A 151 -32.66 12.11 1.07
N GLN A 152 -31.48 12.66 1.37
CA GLN A 152 -30.75 13.55 0.46
C GLN A 152 -30.38 12.83 -0.84
N ARG A 153 -29.94 11.56 -0.74
CA ARG A 153 -29.65 10.74 -1.92
C ARG A 153 -30.90 10.53 -2.78
N GLN A 154 -32.05 10.23 -2.16
CA GLN A 154 -33.31 10.07 -2.89
C GLN A 154 -33.78 11.38 -3.54
N ALA A 155 -33.63 12.52 -2.87
CA ALA A 155 -33.95 13.83 -3.44
C ALA A 155 -33.12 14.09 -4.71
N LEU A 156 -31.80 13.88 -4.65
CA LEU A 156 -30.94 14.06 -5.83
C LEU A 156 -31.23 13.07 -6.96
N ILE A 157 -31.70 11.86 -6.65
CA ILE A 157 -32.17 10.91 -7.67
C ILE A 157 -33.46 11.41 -8.31
N LYS A 158 -34.43 11.91 -7.53
CA LYS A 158 -35.68 12.49 -8.04
C LYS A 158 -35.43 13.72 -8.90
N GLU A 159 -34.45 14.53 -8.55
CA GLU A 159 -33.98 15.69 -9.33
C GLU A 159 -33.17 15.29 -10.59
N GLY A 160 -32.91 14.00 -10.82
CA GLY A 160 -32.13 13.51 -11.96
C GLY A 160 -30.62 13.80 -11.88
N LYS A 161 -30.13 14.30 -10.74
CA LYS A 161 -28.71 14.60 -10.52
C LYS A 161 -27.86 13.37 -10.22
N LEU A 162 -28.46 12.35 -9.61
CA LEU A 162 -27.83 11.05 -9.35
C LEU A 162 -28.60 9.93 -10.04
N THR A 163 -27.90 8.87 -10.42
CA THR A 163 -28.58 7.67 -10.90
C THR A 163 -29.12 6.81 -9.76
N PRO A 164 -30.23 6.06 -10.00
CA PRO A 164 -30.76 5.12 -9.02
C PRO A 164 -29.77 4.03 -8.59
N VAL A 165 -28.74 3.73 -9.39
CA VAL A 165 -27.74 2.71 -9.06
C VAL A 165 -26.88 3.05 -7.85
N THR A 166 -26.84 4.31 -7.42
CA THR A 166 -26.15 4.76 -6.21
C THR A 166 -26.70 4.14 -4.91
N THR A 167 -27.86 3.51 -4.98
CA THR A 167 -28.46 2.72 -3.89
C THR A 167 -27.93 1.28 -3.81
N THR A 168 -27.23 0.82 -4.86
CA THR A 168 -26.68 -0.53 -4.96
C THR A 168 -25.21 -0.54 -4.53
N SER A 169 -24.83 -1.46 -3.64
CA SER A 169 -23.43 -1.67 -3.27
C SER A 169 -22.62 -2.22 -4.44
N ALA A 170 -21.38 -1.77 -4.59
CA ALA A 170 -20.42 -2.38 -5.53
C ALA A 170 -19.72 -3.59 -4.87
N ASP A 171 -20.48 -4.60 -4.45
CA ASP A 171 -19.93 -5.80 -3.81
C ASP A 171 -19.84 -7.01 -4.77
N SER A 172 -19.17 -8.06 -4.31
CA SER A 172 -18.92 -9.28 -5.10
C SER A 172 -20.14 -10.16 -5.36
N ARG A 173 -21.31 -9.79 -4.80
CA ARG A 173 -22.59 -10.50 -4.96
C ARG A 173 -23.58 -9.72 -5.83
N THR A 174 -23.31 -8.43 -6.04
CA THR A 174 -24.14 -7.56 -6.86
C THR A 174 -24.06 -7.98 -8.32
N SER A 175 -25.23 -8.20 -8.92
CA SER A 175 -25.35 -8.49 -10.35
C SER A 175 -25.11 -7.23 -11.17
N PHE A 176 -24.22 -7.32 -12.16
CA PHE A 176 -23.94 -6.19 -13.05
C PHE A 176 -25.12 -5.80 -13.95
N ARG A 177 -26.11 -6.68 -14.13
CA ARG A 177 -27.37 -6.35 -14.84
C ARG A 177 -28.09 -5.12 -14.32
N LYS A 178 -27.91 -4.77 -13.05
CA LYS A 178 -28.48 -3.54 -12.46
C LYS A 178 -27.94 -2.26 -13.10
N PHE A 179 -26.78 -2.32 -13.73
CA PHE A 179 -26.12 -1.17 -14.36
C PHE A 179 -26.36 -1.09 -15.87
N ASP A 180 -26.85 -2.16 -16.53
CA ASP A 180 -26.98 -2.26 -18.00
C ASP A 180 -27.80 -1.12 -18.63
N ARG A 181 -28.73 -0.53 -17.89
CA ARG A 181 -29.53 0.62 -18.37
C ARG A 181 -28.79 1.96 -18.36
N TYR A 182 -27.66 2.05 -17.67
CA TYR A 182 -26.95 3.30 -17.39
C TYR A 182 -25.54 3.36 -17.97
N ILE A 183 -25.08 2.25 -18.57
CA ILE A 183 -23.77 2.13 -19.19
C ILE A 183 -23.93 1.76 -20.66
N PRO A 184 -22.93 2.04 -21.52
CA PRO A 184 -22.92 1.55 -22.88
C PRO A 184 -23.10 0.02 -22.92
N LYS A 185 -23.83 -0.48 -23.92
CA LYS A 185 -23.98 -1.92 -24.13
C LYS A 185 -22.61 -2.57 -24.32
N HIS A 186 -22.38 -3.68 -23.62
CA HIS A 186 -21.16 -4.47 -23.77
C HIS A 186 -21.06 -5.01 -25.19
N VAL A 187 -19.88 -4.86 -25.80
CA VAL A 187 -19.57 -5.48 -27.09
C VAL A 187 -18.87 -6.80 -26.79
N THR A 188 -19.46 -7.91 -27.23
CA THR A 188 -18.88 -9.24 -27.08
C THR A 188 -17.53 -9.32 -27.79
N THR A 189 -16.51 -9.75 -27.06
CA THR A 189 -15.12 -9.81 -27.52
C THR A 189 -14.72 -11.19 -28.01
N GLY A 190 -15.50 -12.22 -27.68
CA GLY A 190 -15.13 -13.63 -27.86
C GLY A 190 -14.24 -14.16 -26.75
N VAL A 191 -13.83 -13.32 -25.79
CA VAL A 191 -13.01 -13.70 -24.63
C VAL A 191 -13.93 -13.91 -23.43
N PRO A 192 -14.14 -15.15 -22.95
CA PRO A 192 -15.12 -15.43 -21.88
C PRO A 192 -14.92 -14.59 -20.61
N MET A 193 -13.67 -14.26 -20.27
CA MET A 193 -13.34 -13.43 -19.12
C MET A 193 -13.84 -11.99 -19.24
N LEU A 194 -13.89 -11.45 -20.47
CA LEU A 194 -14.38 -10.10 -20.73
C LEU A 194 -15.88 -10.07 -21.00
N ASP A 195 -16.47 -11.20 -21.42
CA ASP A 195 -17.87 -11.27 -21.83
C ASP A 195 -18.82 -11.76 -20.73
N ASN A 196 -18.32 -12.55 -19.77
CA ASN A 196 -19.14 -13.09 -18.70
C ASN A 196 -19.19 -12.17 -17.47
N GLN A 197 -20.40 -11.80 -17.03
CA GLN A 197 -20.59 -11.02 -15.80
C GLN A 197 -20.25 -11.81 -14.51
N ARG A 198 -20.23 -13.15 -14.56
CA ARG A 198 -19.94 -14.03 -13.44
C ARG A 198 -18.82 -15.00 -13.78
N LYS A 199 -18.05 -15.37 -12.76
CA LYS A 199 -17.09 -16.46 -12.82
C LYS A 199 -17.81 -17.81 -12.80
N SER A 200 -17.13 -18.88 -13.17
CA SER A 200 -17.63 -20.26 -13.04
C SER A 200 -18.04 -20.63 -11.60
N THR A 201 -17.46 -19.95 -10.60
CA THR A 201 -17.79 -20.10 -9.18
C THR A 201 -19.05 -19.34 -8.74
N GLY A 202 -19.72 -18.64 -9.66
CA GLY A 202 -20.92 -17.84 -9.37
C GLY A 202 -20.66 -16.44 -8.81
N TYR A 203 -19.43 -16.11 -8.42
CA TYR A 203 -19.05 -14.76 -7.98
C TYR A 203 -19.01 -13.76 -9.14
N THR A 204 -19.23 -12.48 -8.84
CA THR A 204 -19.10 -11.38 -9.82
C THR A 204 -17.71 -11.37 -10.45
N ASN A 205 -17.68 -11.26 -11.76
CA ASN A 205 -16.45 -11.18 -12.53
C ASN A 205 -15.98 -9.73 -12.65
N TRP A 206 -15.09 -9.29 -11.77
CA TRP A 206 -14.49 -7.95 -11.83
C TRP A 206 -13.60 -7.69 -13.06
N GLN A 207 -13.38 -8.69 -13.91
CA GLN A 207 -12.68 -8.57 -15.19
C GLN A 207 -13.64 -8.41 -16.38
N TYR A 208 -14.96 -8.39 -16.14
CA TYR A 208 -15.97 -8.15 -17.16
C TYR A 208 -15.75 -6.80 -17.86
N GLY A 209 -15.87 -6.79 -19.19
CA GLY A 209 -15.46 -5.67 -20.04
C GLY A 209 -16.21 -4.36 -19.78
N SER A 210 -17.42 -4.39 -19.22
CA SER A 210 -18.17 -3.18 -18.85
C SER A 210 -17.85 -2.63 -17.46
N VAL A 211 -17.00 -3.30 -16.68
CA VAL A 211 -16.60 -2.84 -15.34
C VAL A 211 -16.01 -1.42 -15.36
N PRO A 212 -15.15 -1.03 -16.32
CA PRO A 212 -14.70 0.36 -16.46
C PRO A 212 -15.83 1.37 -16.61
N SER A 213 -16.88 1.06 -17.38
CA SER A 213 -18.05 1.93 -17.54
C SER A 213 -18.86 2.05 -16.24
N ILE A 214 -18.97 0.97 -15.48
CA ILE A 214 -19.57 0.98 -14.13
C ILE A 214 -18.75 1.89 -13.21
N GLY A 215 -17.42 1.79 -13.23
CA GLY A 215 -16.54 2.69 -12.48
C GLY A 215 -16.75 4.16 -12.87
N ALA A 216 -16.81 4.46 -14.16
CA ALA A 216 -17.05 5.81 -14.66
C ALA A 216 -18.42 6.37 -14.22
N LEU A 217 -19.46 5.53 -14.20
CA LEU A 217 -20.79 5.87 -13.68
C LEU A 217 -20.74 6.24 -12.19
N PHE A 218 -20.06 5.42 -11.36
CA PHE A 218 -19.84 5.73 -9.95
C PHE A 218 -19.07 7.04 -9.76
N ALA A 219 -18.01 7.27 -10.53
CA ALA A 219 -17.22 8.50 -10.44
C ALA A 219 -17.99 9.75 -10.86
N ARG A 220 -18.88 9.64 -11.85
CA ARG A 220 -19.74 10.75 -12.28
C ARG A 220 -20.64 11.19 -11.13
N ASP A 221 -21.37 10.26 -10.54
CA ASP A 221 -22.29 10.54 -9.44
C ASP A 221 -21.54 11.00 -8.18
N ALA A 222 -20.35 10.43 -7.93
CA ALA A 222 -19.47 10.87 -6.86
C ALA A 222 -19.00 12.32 -7.01
N ARG A 223 -18.69 12.79 -8.23
CA ARG A 223 -18.33 14.19 -8.48
C ARG A 223 -19.48 15.15 -8.23
N VAL A 224 -20.72 14.74 -8.52
CA VAL A 224 -21.90 15.55 -8.20
C VAL A 224 -22.04 15.70 -6.68
N VAL A 225 -21.93 14.59 -5.93
CA VAL A 225 -22.01 14.63 -4.46
C VAL A 225 -20.85 15.42 -3.85
N ASP A 226 -19.63 15.25 -4.36
CA ASP A 226 -18.45 15.97 -3.87
C ASP A 226 -18.56 17.49 -4.10
N GLY A 227 -19.11 17.91 -5.26
CA GLY A 227 -19.36 19.31 -5.54
C GLY A 227 -20.41 19.96 -4.63
N LEU A 228 -21.44 19.19 -4.22
CA LEU A 228 -22.50 19.68 -3.31
C LEU A 228 -22.13 19.53 -1.83
N TYR A 229 -21.37 18.50 -1.47
CA TYR A 229 -21.07 18.09 -0.10
C TYR A 229 -19.59 17.67 0.07
N PRO A 230 -18.62 18.57 -0.17
CA PRO A 230 -17.19 18.23 -0.17
C PRO A 230 -16.68 17.74 1.21
N ALA A 231 -17.39 18.12 2.28
CA ALA A 231 -17.07 17.66 3.64
C ALA A 231 -17.17 16.13 3.79
N LEU A 232 -18.02 15.44 3.01
CA LEU A 232 -18.21 13.99 3.11
C LEU A 232 -16.93 13.23 2.74
N TYR A 233 -16.20 13.69 1.71
CA TYR A 233 -14.93 13.11 1.31
C TYR A 233 -13.89 13.23 2.44
N TRP A 234 -13.73 14.43 3.00
CA TRP A 234 -12.76 14.66 4.08
C TRP A 234 -13.11 13.91 5.37
N GLN A 235 -14.38 13.77 5.70
CA GLN A 235 -14.83 12.90 6.79
C GLN A 235 -14.43 11.45 6.52
N ALA A 236 -14.52 10.97 5.27
CA ALA A 236 -14.06 9.63 4.90
C ALA A 236 -12.54 9.49 5.07
N VAL A 237 -11.76 10.49 4.68
CA VAL A 237 -10.29 10.52 4.87
C VAL A 237 -9.93 10.49 6.37
N LEU A 238 -10.62 11.28 7.21
CA LEU A 238 -10.41 11.28 8.66
C LEU A 238 -10.79 9.93 9.29
N GLU A 239 -11.87 9.31 8.83
CA GLU A 239 -12.23 7.96 9.26
C GLU A 239 -11.18 6.93 8.80
N ASN A 240 -10.64 7.08 7.59
CA ASN A 240 -9.57 6.24 7.09
C ASN A 240 -8.32 6.32 7.98
N LEU A 241 -7.97 7.48 8.54
CA LEU A 241 -6.87 7.59 9.51
C LEU A 241 -7.09 6.69 10.72
N ARG A 242 -8.32 6.67 11.25
CA ARG A 242 -8.69 5.76 12.35
C ARG A 242 -8.59 4.30 11.90
N ARG A 243 -9.18 3.94 10.75
CA ARG A 243 -9.16 2.58 10.20
C ARG A 243 -7.74 2.10 9.85
N TYR A 244 -6.84 3.02 9.49
CA TYR A 244 -5.44 2.71 9.21
C TYR A 244 -4.70 2.18 10.43
N SER A 245 -5.17 2.48 11.64
CA SER A 245 -4.62 1.94 12.90
C SER A 245 -5.17 0.56 13.29
N PHE A 246 -6.18 0.04 12.57
CA PHE A 246 -6.82 -1.21 12.93
C PHE A 246 -5.87 -2.40 12.78
N VAL A 247 -6.06 -3.41 13.63
CA VAL A 247 -5.31 -4.66 13.50
C VAL A 247 -5.89 -5.54 12.40
N SER A 248 -5.04 -6.34 11.77
CA SER A 248 -5.44 -7.20 10.66
C SER A 248 -6.47 -8.27 11.04
N SER A 249 -6.59 -8.62 12.32
CA SER A 249 -7.62 -9.53 12.82
C SER A 249 -9.04 -8.95 12.72
N PHE A 250 -9.19 -7.62 12.59
CA PHE A 250 -10.48 -6.98 12.29
C PHE A 250 -10.78 -6.87 10.79
N THR A 251 -9.97 -7.48 9.93
CA THR A 251 -10.21 -7.49 8.49
C THR A 251 -10.38 -8.91 7.96
N TYR A 252 -11.05 -9.05 6.82
CA TYR A 252 -11.24 -10.35 6.17
C TYR A 252 -9.87 -11.03 5.94
N PRO A 253 -9.76 -12.35 6.18
CA PRO A 253 -10.82 -13.29 6.55
C PRO A 253 -11.17 -13.35 8.04
N PHE A 254 -10.38 -12.73 8.91
CA PHE A 254 -10.51 -12.83 10.38
C PHE A 254 -11.70 -12.05 10.98
N SER A 255 -12.33 -11.14 10.24
CA SER A 255 -13.45 -10.35 10.76
C SER A 255 -14.81 -11.04 10.66
N SER A 256 -14.87 -12.21 10.03
CA SER A 256 -16.14 -12.80 9.63
C SER A 256 -16.65 -13.90 10.55
N ASN A 257 -15.82 -14.44 11.47
CA ASN A 257 -16.12 -15.57 12.36
C ASN A 257 -16.65 -16.82 11.61
N ARG A 258 -16.54 -16.82 10.27
CA ARG A 258 -17.11 -17.81 9.34
C ARG A 258 -16.06 -18.78 8.81
N SER A 259 -14.77 -18.48 9.01
CA SER A 259 -13.70 -19.38 8.59
C SER A 259 -13.36 -20.38 9.70
N PRO A 260 -13.42 -21.69 9.45
CA PRO A 260 -12.99 -22.71 10.42
C PRO A 260 -11.54 -22.51 10.90
N ASN A 261 -10.67 -21.98 10.02
CA ASN A 261 -9.28 -21.72 10.36
C ASN A 261 -9.13 -20.57 11.37
N GLU A 262 -9.93 -19.51 11.23
CA GLU A 262 -9.94 -18.40 12.18
C GLU A 262 -10.27 -18.89 13.59
N GLN A 263 -11.28 -19.75 13.73
CA GLN A 263 -11.69 -20.27 15.03
C GLN A 263 -10.58 -21.07 15.72
N LYS A 264 -9.84 -21.89 14.96
CA LYS A 264 -8.71 -22.70 15.47
C LYS A 264 -7.56 -21.85 16.01
N ILE A 265 -7.24 -20.72 15.36
CA ILE A 265 -6.09 -19.88 15.73
C ILE A 265 -6.46 -18.62 16.52
N ARG A 266 -7.75 -18.41 16.82
CA ARG A 266 -8.28 -17.19 17.44
C ARG A 266 -7.59 -16.84 18.75
N HIS A 267 -7.27 -17.82 19.59
CA HIS A 267 -6.58 -17.59 20.86
C HIS A 267 -5.16 -17.04 20.66
N LEU A 268 -4.43 -17.59 19.69
CA LEU A 268 -3.09 -17.14 19.33
C LEU A 268 -3.13 -15.73 18.72
N VAL A 269 -4.09 -15.47 17.83
CA VAL A 269 -4.28 -14.14 17.23
C VAL A 269 -4.60 -13.10 18.31
N ARG A 270 -5.52 -13.42 19.24
CA ARG A 270 -5.87 -12.52 20.36
C ARG A 270 -4.69 -12.29 21.30
N ALA A 271 -3.91 -13.33 21.62
CA ALA A 271 -2.70 -13.18 22.42
C ALA A 271 -1.69 -12.27 21.71
N TYR A 272 -1.43 -12.52 20.43
CA TYR A 272 -0.54 -11.69 19.62
C TYR A 272 -0.98 -10.22 19.59
N ASP A 273 -2.27 -9.96 19.32
CA ASP A 273 -2.79 -8.60 19.27
C ASP A 273 -2.77 -7.91 20.64
N ARG A 274 -3.03 -8.65 21.73
CA ARG A 274 -2.97 -8.11 23.09
C ARG A 274 -1.54 -7.74 23.49
N TYR A 275 -0.61 -8.68 23.38
CA TYR A 275 0.74 -8.50 23.95
C TYR A 275 1.68 -7.70 23.05
N LEU A 276 1.56 -7.81 21.72
CA LEU A 276 2.48 -7.12 20.80
C LEU A 276 1.89 -5.84 20.21
N LYS A 277 0.55 -5.71 20.17
CA LYS A 277 -0.10 -4.52 19.61
C LYS A 277 -0.87 -3.68 20.64
N GLY A 278 -1.02 -4.19 21.87
CA GLY A 278 -1.74 -3.51 22.95
C GLY A 278 -3.25 -3.44 22.73
N VAL A 279 -3.83 -4.37 21.95
CA VAL A 279 -5.27 -4.38 21.68
C VAL A 279 -6.02 -4.91 22.91
N THR A 280 -6.91 -4.10 23.45
CA THR A 280 -7.91 -4.54 24.44
C THR A 280 -9.23 -4.84 23.75
N THR A 281 -10.10 -5.65 24.36
CA THR A 281 -11.38 -6.12 23.78
C THR A 281 -12.34 -5.01 23.36
N PHE A 282 -12.11 -3.78 23.82
CA PHE A 282 -12.97 -2.62 23.58
C PHE A 282 -12.57 -1.78 22.36
N TYR A 283 -11.34 -1.92 21.83
CA TYR A 283 -10.84 -1.06 20.75
C TYR A 283 -10.43 -1.84 19.51
N GLN A 284 -10.88 -1.38 18.34
CA GLN A 284 -10.43 -1.87 17.03
C GLN A 284 -9.02 -1.37 16.65
N SER A 285 -8.60 -0.24 17.25
CA SER A 285 -7.28 0.36 17.09
C SER A 285 -6.25 -0.30 18.00
N ALA A 286 -5.01 -0.41 17.52
CA ALA A 286 -3.87 -0.86 18.34
C ALA A 286 -3.03 0.33 18.80
N PRO A 287 -3.15 0.78 20.07
CA PRO A 287 -2.36 1.89 20.60
C PRO A 287 -0.85 1.64 20.48
N GLY A 288 -0.40 0.40 20.68
CA GLY A 288 1.01 0.01 20.52
C GLY A 288 1.50 0.20 19.08
N LEU A 289 0.65 -0.06 18.07
CA LEU A 289 0.98 0.24 16.68
C LEU A 289 1.05 1.75 16.45
N ILE A 290 0.11 2.53 16.98
CA ILE A 290 0.09 3.99 16.79
C ILE A 290 1.36 4.61 17.39
N VAL A 291 1.64 4.35 18.67
CA VAL A 291 2.81 4.89 19.36
C VAL A 291 4.09 4.39 18.71
N GLY A 292 4.21 3.08 18.45
CA GLY A 292 5.40 2.49 17.83
C GLY A 292 5.65 3.03 16.41
N PHE A 293 4.62 3.17 15.58
CA PHE A 293 4.74 3.70 14.23
C PHE A 293 5.12 5.17 14.23
N VAL A 294 4.41 6.00 15.00
CA VAL A 294 4.71 7.44 15.08
C VAL A 294 6.13 7.65 15.60
N ALA A 295 6.52 6.97 16.69
CA ALA A 295 7.87 7.06 17.23
C ALA A 295 8.93 6.64 16.21
N SER A 296 8.70 5.54 15.48
CA SER A 296 9.62 5.05 14.44
C SER A 296 9.76 6.04 13.28
N LEU A 297 8.65 6.65 12.85
CA LEU A 297 8.64 7.65 11.79
C LEU A 297 9.37 8.93 12.21
N VAL A 298 9.05 9.47 13.38
CA VAL A 298 9.71 10.66 13.93
C VAL A 298 11.21 10.42 14.09
N PHE A 299 11.59 9.26 14.65
CA PHE A 299 12.99 8.88 14.80
C PHE A 299 13.73 8.83 13.46
N ALA A 300 13.20 8.07 12.50
CA ALA A 300 13.85 7.91 11.20
C ALA A 300 13.88 9.23 10.40
N MET A 301 12.82 10.05 10.47
CA MET A 301 12.79 11.38 9.86
C MET A 301 13.85 12.28 10.47
N THR A 302 13.99 12.27 11.80
CA THR A 302 15.03 13.03 12.50
C THR A 302 16.44 12.59 12.07
N LEU A 303 16.67 11.29 11.87
CA LEU A 303 17.95 10.78 11.36
C LEU A 303 18.25 11.29 9.96
N VAL A 304 17.29 11.19 9.02
CA VAL A 304 17.48 11.64 7.64
C VAL A 304 17.66 13.15 7.57
N ILE A 305 16.86 13.94 8.29
CA ILE A 305 16.99 15.40 8.33
C ILE A 305 18.35 15.82 8.90
N ARG A 306 18.78 15.21 10.02
CA ARG A 306 20.10 15.51 10.60
C ARG A 306 21.24 15.15 9.65
N TRP A 307 21.14 14.03 8.94
CA TRP A 307 22.12 13.63 7.92
C TRP A 307 22.19 14.66 6.78
N LEU A 308 21.04 15.14 6.29
CA LEU A 308 20.98 16.18 5.25
C LEU A 308 21.55 17.51 5.73
N TRP A 309 21.21 17.95 6.94
CA TRP A 309 21.66 19.24 7.48
C TRP A 309 23.13 19.27 7.88
N ARG A 310 23.65 18.19 8.51
CA ARG A 310 25.03 18.16 9.00
C ARG A 310 26.05 17.84 7.92
N ARG A 311 25.63 17.64 6.67
CA ARG A 311 26.47 17.13 5.57
C ARG A 311 27.34 15.95 6.06
N CYS A 312 26.69 15.01 6.74
CA CYS A 312 27.35 13.84 7.32
C CYS A 312 28.19 13.09 6.27
N PRO A 313 29.20 12.32 6.69
CA PRO A 313 30.15 11.68 5.79
C PRO A 313 29.47 10.89 4.67
N ALA A 314 30.02 10.97 3.46
CA ALA A 314 29.54 10.22 2.29
C ALA A 314 29.44 8.71 2.56
N ALA A 315 30.24 8.18 3.48
CA ALA A 315 30.21 6.79 3.92
C ALA A 315 28.86 6.33 4.52
N ASP A 316 28.08 7.24 5.10
CA ASP A 316 26.76 6.92 5.67
C ASP A 316 25.60 7.08 4.67
N ALA A 317 25.87 7.63 3.46
CA ALA A 317 24.84 7.89 2.46
C ALA A 317 24.03 6.64 2.04
N PRO A 318 24.63 5.44 1.80
CA PRO A 318 23.87 4.25 1.45
C PRO A 318 22.84 3.87 2.51
N ARG A 319 23.24 3.96 3.78
CA ARG A 319 22.37 3.69 4.94
C ARG A 319 21.22 4.70 5.00
N MET A 320 21.53 5.99 4.94
CA MET A 320 20.54 7.05 5.13
C MET A 320 19.55 7.15 3.96
N LEU A 321 20.00 6.95 2.73
CA LEU A 321 19.11 6.89 1.56
C LEU A 321 18.22 5.65 1.57
N THR A 322 18.70 4.51 2.09
CA THR A 322 17.85 3.33 2.30
C THR A 322 16.79 3.58 3.36
N VAL A 323 17.12 4.26 4.46
CA VAL A 323 16.15 4.69 5.48
C VAL A 323 15.14 5.68 4.89
N ALA A 324 15.59 6.63 4.07
CA ALA A 324 14.73 7.56 3.37
C ALA A 324 13.78 6.85 2.39
N PHE A 325 14.25 5.81 1.69
CA PHE A 325 13.40 4.96 0.83
C PHE A 325 12.31 4.22 1.63
N CYS A 326 12.66 3.67 2.80
CA CYS A 326 11.70 3.04 3.70
C CYS A 326 10.63 4.05 4.16
N LEU A 327 11.06 5.23 4.61
CA LEU A 327 10.18 6.33 5.03
C LEU A 327 9.27 6.80 3.89
N PHE A 328 9.83 7.07 2.72
CA PHE A 328 9.10 7.50 1.53
C PHE A 328 7.98 6.51 1.20
N ASN A 329 8.28 5.21 1.17
CA ASN A 329 7.26 4.21 0.86
C ASN A 329 6.19 4.09 1.94
N ILE A 330 6.55 4.21 3.22
CA ILE A 330 5.56 4.24 4.30
C ILE A 330 4.62 5.43 4.10
N VAL A 331 5.16 6.64 3.92
CA VAL A 331 4.37 7.87 3.74
C VAL A 331 3.53 7.79 2.47
N TYR A 332 4.11 7.36 1.36
CA TYR A 332 3.43 7.23 0.07
C TYR A 332 2.27 6.25 0.14
N VAL A 333 2.50 5.01 0.61
CA VAL A 333 1.43 4.01 0.70
C VAL A 333 0.36 4.45 1.69
N SER A 334 0.73 5.05 2.82
CA SER A 334 -0.23 5.60 3.78
C SER A 334 -1.08 6.69 3.11
N ALA A 335 -0.46 7.70 2.50
CA ALA A 335 -1.16 8.82 1.86
C ALA A 335 -2.11 8.35 0.76
N VAL A 336 -1.63 7.51 -0.18
CA VAL A 336 -2.46 7.01 -1.28
C VAL A 336 -3.66 6.22 -0.75
N THR A 337 -3.46 5.38 0.26
CA THR A 337 -4.53 4.53 0.79
C THR A 337 -5.55 5.30 1.61
N LEU A 338 -5.10 6.29 2.39
CA LEU A 338 -5.96 7.18 3.16
C LEU A 338 -6.83 8.08 2.27
N LEU A 339 -6.26 8.58 1.18
CA LEU A 339 -6.93 9.49 0.26
C LEU A 339 -7.84 8.77 -0.74
N PHE A 340 -7.44 7.60 -1.25
CA PHE A 340 -8.11 6.97 -2.40
C PHE A 340 -8.78 5.62 -2.11
N SER A 341 -8.82 5.16 -0.86
CA SER A 341 -9.45 3.89 -0.51
C SER A 341 -10.25 3.94 0.78
N TYR A 342 -11.45 3.36 0.76
CA TYR A 342 -12.36 3.37 1.90
C TYR A 342 -12.19 2.20 2.89
N GLY A 343 -11.41 1.17 2.55
CA GLY A 343 -11.27 -0.03 3.39
C GLY A 343 -9.96 -0.77 3.20
N ASP A 344 -9.81 -1.93 3.87
CA ASP A 344 -8.64 -2.83 3.81
C ASP A 344 -7.29 -2.17 4.16
N HIS A 345 -7.30 -1.14 5.01
CA HIS A 345 -6.09 -0.40 5.36
C HIS A 345 -5.01 -1.28 6.01
N SER A 346 -5.39 -2.28 6.80
CA SER A 346 -4.46 -3.26 7.37
C SER A 346 -3.67 -4.00 6.28
N ARG A 347 -4.33 -4.37 5.17
CA ARG A 347 -3.75 -5.06 4.00
C ARG A 347 -2.86 -4.14 3.18
N TYR A 348 -3.21 -2.86 3.09
CA TYR A 348 -2.36 -1.90 2.38
C TYR A 348 -1.10 -1.57 3.17
N ARG A 349 -1.27 -1.28 4.47
CA ARG A 349 -0.17 -1.08 5.41
C ARG A 349 0.78 -2.28 5.46
N PHE A 350 0.27 -3.50 5.36
CA PHE A 350 1.10 -4.71 5.38
C PHE A 350 2.25 -4.68 4.36
N LYS A 351 2.03 -4.08 3.18
CA LYS A 351 3.06 -3.95 2.12
C LYS A 351 4.31 -3.24 2.62
N VAL A 352 4.16 -2.29 3.53
CA VAL A 352 5.23 -1.49 4.14
C VAL A 352 5.50 -1.86 5.60
N SER A 353 4.84 -2.88 6.14
CA SER A 353 5.12 -3.39 7.49
C SER A 353 6.56 -3.83 7.71
N PRO A 354 7.27 -4.47 6.74
CA PRO A 354 8.70 -4.73 6.90
C PRO A 354 9.52 -3.44 7.17
N PHE A 355 9.15 -2.33 6.54
CA PHE A 355 9.83 -1.04 6.76
C PHE A 355 9.53 -0.49 8.15
N TYR A 356 8.28 -0.56 8.62
CA TYR A 356 7.96 -0.20 10.01
C TYR A 356 8.79 -1.04 11.00
N CYS A 357 8.92 -2.35 10.79
CA CYS A 357 9.75 -3.21 11.64
C CYS A 357 11.23 -2.83 11.61
N ILE A 358 11.77 -2.46 10.44
CA ILE A 358 13.15 -1.98 10.31
C ILE A 358 13.36 -0.69 11.10
N LEU A 359 12.51 0.31 10.91
CA LEU A 359 12.64 1.60 11.60
C LEU A 359 12.46 1.47 13.12
N PHE A 360 11.50 0.64 13.55
CA PHE A 360 11.27 0.36 14.96
C PHE A 360 12.45 -0.37 15.61
N ALA A 361 13.03 -1.35 14.91
CA ALA A 361 14.22 -2.05 15.39
C ALA A 361 15.43 -1.12 15.53
N MET A 362 15.62 -0.20 14.59
CA MET A 362 16.67 0.83 14.69
C MET A 362 16.45 1.73 15.91
N LEU A 363 15.21 2.17 16.16
CA LEU A 363 14.85 2.97 17.32
C LEU A 363 15.17 2.23 18.63
N LEU A 364 14.67 1.00 18.79
CA LEU A 364 14.91 0.20 20.00
C LEU A 364 16.40 -0.07 20.22
N TYR A 365 17.14 -0.37 19.16
CA TYR A 365 18.58 -0.62 19.25
C TYR A 365 19.34 0.66 19.67
N ALA A 366 18.95 1.82 19.15
CA ALA A 366 19.54 3.10 19.55
C ALA A 366 19.25 3.44 21.03
N LEU A 367 18.03 3.17 21.51
CA LEU A 367 17.65 3.36 22.91
C LEU A 367 18.43 2.41 23.83
N TRP A 368 18.56 1.14 23.45
CA TRP A 368 19.35 0.15 24.19
C TRP A 368 20.82 0.55 24.32
N GLY A 369 21.41 1.10 23.26
CA GLY A 369 22.78 1.62 23.28
C GLY A 369 22.98 2.77 24.27
N ARG A 370 21.98 3.63 24.46
CA ARG A 370 22.00 4.71 25.48
C ARG A 370 21.98 4.16 26.89
N VAL A 371 21.10 3.19 27.17
CA VAL A 371 20.97 2.58 28.50
C VAL A 371 22.26 1.87 28.92
N LYS A 372 22.96 1.20 27.99
CA LYS A 372 24.22 0.50 28.28
C LYS A 372 25.47 1.39 28.37
N GLY A 373 25.33 2.72 28.34
CA GLY A 373 26.47 3.64 28.43
C GLY A 373 27.48 3.54 27.28
N ARG A 374 27.16 2.82 26.19
CA ARG A 374 28.07 2.57 25.05
C ARG A 374 28.12 3.74 24.04
N PHE A 375 27.70 4.93 24.45
CA PHE A 375 27.55 6.07 23.56
C PHE A 375 28.87 6.73 23.13
N SER A 376 30.00 6.36 23.75
CA SER A 376 31.31 6.85 23.29
C SER A 376 31.77 6.27 21.93
N ARG A 377 31.11 5.22 21.39
CA ARG A 377 31.50 4.61 20.10
C ARG A 377 30.41 4.54 19.02
N LEU A 378 29.15 4.82 19.33
CA LEU A 378 28.08 4.87 18.33
C LEU A 378 27.84 6.33 17.90
N ARG A 379 28.74 6.86 17.06
CA ARG A 379 28.46 8.11 16.33
C ARG A 379 27.29 7.84 15.36
N PHE A 380 26.11 8.40 15.67
CA PHE A 380 24.90 8.32 14.85
C PHE A 380 24.70 9.56 13.99
#